data_AF-A0A7G6E5J2-F1
#
_entry.id   AF-A0A7G6E5J2-F1
#
_cell.length_a   1.000
_cell.length_b   1.000
_cell.length_c   1.000
_cell.angle_alpha   90.00
_cell.angle_beta   90.00
_cell.angle_gamma   90.00
#
_symmetry.space_group_name_H-M   'P 1'
#
loop_
_entity.id
_entity.type
_entity.pdbx_description
1 polymer ?
#
loop_
_entity_poly.entity_id
_entity_poly.type
_entity_poly.pdbx_seq_one_letter_code
_entity_poly.pdbx_strand_id
1 'polypeptide(L)'
;MKNVTLMLISVFLGALGQVILKIGANKLGNLSLSLPTLSHDVIRVAKIPEIVLGFFFFGLSSLLWIKVLTKAELSYAYPMVSLGYIIVALISYFLFNERFTFSKIIGMAMVITGVIVLNK
;
A
#
# COMPACT_ATOMS: atom_id res chain seq x y z
N MET A 1 7.35 10.52 -22.71
CA MET A 1 6.92 11.13 -21.43
C MET A 1 6.97 10.03 -20.37
N LYS A 2 7.73 10.22 -19.29
CA LYS A 2 7.69 9.31 -18.14
C LYS A 2 6.24 9.33 -17.62
N ASN A 3 5.54 8.19 -17.62
CA ASN A 3 4.11 8.16 -17.32
C ASN A 3 3.85 8.30 -15.81
N VAL A 4 4.03 9.50 -15.26
CA VAL A 4 3.78 9.82 -13.83
C VAL A 4 2.36 9.40 -13.43
N THR A 5 1.37 9.59 -14.30
CA THR A 5 0.00 9.10 -14.09
C THR A 5 -0.05 7.60 -13.80
N LEU A 6 0.72 6.79 -14.51
CA LEU A 6 0.77 5.34 -14.29
C LEU A 6 1.42 5.00 -12.94
N MET A 7 2.45 5.76 -12.54
CA MET A 7 3.08 5.62 -11.22
C MET A 7 2.07 5.93 -10.12
N LEU A 8 1.36 7.05 -10.21
CA LEU A 8 0.37 7.47 -9.22
C LEU A 8 -0.81 6.47 -9.13
N ILE A 9 -1.29 5.96 -10.26
CA ILE A 9 -2.33 4.92 -10.27
C ILE A 9 -1.81 3.64 -9.58
N SER A 10 -0.61 3.18 -9.92
CA SER A 10 0.01 2.01 -9.28
C SER A 10 0.12 2.19 -7.77
N VAL A 11 0.66 3.33 -7.32
CA VAL A 11 0.82 3.65 -5.89
C VAL A 11 -0.52 3.73 -5.17
N PHE A 12 -1.52 4.37 -5.79
CA PHE A 12 -2.88 4.44 -5.23
C PHE A 12 -3.52 3.05 -5.08
N LEU A 13 -3.42 2.19 -6.10
CA LEU A 13 -3.92 0.81 -6.02
C LEU A 13 -3.20 0.00 -4.94
N GLY A 14 -1.89 0.21 -4.78
CA GLY A 14 -1.10 -0.45 -3.73
C GLY A 14 -1.54 -0.02 -2.33
N ALA A 15 -1.76 1.29 -2.14
CA ALA A 15 -2.28 1.84 -0.91
C ALA A 15 -3.70 1.34 -0.59
N LEU A 16 -4.60 1.29 -1.59
CA LEU A 16 -5.92 0.68 -1.44
C LEU A 16 -5.82 -0.79 -1.05
N GLY A 17 -5.00 -1.57 -1.75
CA GLY A 17 -4.76 -2.98 -1.42
C GLY A 17 -4.31 -3.15 0.03
N GLN A 18 -3.37 -2.32 0.49
CA GLN A 18 -2.88 -2.33 1.87
C GLN A 18 -3.98 -2.05 2.91
N VAL A 19 -4.84 -1.08 2.64
CA VAL A 19 -5.97 -0.76 3.54
C VAL A 19 -6.98 -1.91 3.58
N ILE A 20 -7.32 -2.48 2.43
CA ILE A 20 -8.28 -3.61 2.37
C ILE A 20 -7.68 -4.84 3.08
N LEU A 21 -6.39 -5.12 2.91
CA LEU A 21 -5.68 -6.15 3.67
C LEU A 21 -5.79 -5.90 5.18
N LYS A 22 -5.67 -4.64 5.63
CA LYS A 22 -5.84 -4.29 7.05
C LYS A 22 -7.27 -4.57 7.54
N ILE A 23 -8.29 -4.27 6.74
CA ILE A 23 -9.70 -4.62 7.06
C ILE A 23 -9.83 -6.15 7.25
N GLY A 24 -9.29 -6.94 6.32
CA GLY A 24 -9.32 -8.39 6.40
C GLY A 24 -8.52 -8.97 7.57
N ALA A 25 -7.33 -8.41 7.85
CA ALA A 25 -6.49 -8.82 8.97
C ALA A 25 -7.18 -8.58 10.32
N ASN A 26 -7.92 -7.47 10.47
CA ASN A 26 -8.69 -7.20 11.68
C ASN A 26 -9.79 -8.25 11.94
N LYS A 27 -10.27 -8.95 10.89
CA LYS A 27 -11.26 -10.04 11.02
C LYS A 27 -10.65 -11.40 11.39
N LEU A 28 -9.37 -11.62 11.07
CA LEU A 28 -8.68 -12.88 11.38
C LEU A 28 -8.38 -13.05 12.87
N GLY A 29 -8.09 -11.93 13.54
CA GLY A 29 -7.51 -11.94 14.88
C GLY A 29 -6.08 -12.50 14.85
N ASN A 30 -5.78 -13.43 15.76
CA ASN A 30 -4.44 -14.00 15.88
C ASN A 30 -4.17 -15.08 14.82
N LEU A 31 -2.97 -15.01 14.24
CA LEU A 31 -2.38 -16.00 13.33
C LEU A 31 -1.14 -16.58 14.01
N SER A 32 -1.09 -17.90 14.23
CA SER A 32 0.08 -18.54 14.83
C SER A 32 1.17 -18.86 13.81
N LEU A 33 0.80 -19.15 12.55
CA LEU A 33 1.73 -19.50 11.46
C LEU A 33 2.75 -20.59 11.84
N SER A 34 2.36 -21.48 12.76
CA SER A 34 3.20 -22.59 13.18
C SER A 34 3.04 -23.76 12.21
N LEU A 35 4.07 -24.58 12.01
CA LEU A 35 4.01 -25.72 11.09
C LEU A 35 2.76 -26.62 11.26
N PRO A 36 2.30 -26.92 12.50
CA PRO A 36 1.07 -27.68 12.71
C PRO A 36 -0.22 -26.94 12.29
N THR A 37 -0.25 -25.61 12.39
CA THR A 37 -1.45 -24.80 12.10
C THR A 37 -1.42 -24.16 10.72
N LEU A 38 -0.31 -24.28 9.97
CA LEU A 38 -0.07 -23.52 8.75
C LEU A 38 -1.16 -23.73 7.69
N SER A 39 -1.56 -24.97 7.44
CA SER A 39 -2.62 -25.27 6.45
C SER A 39 -3.96 -24.64 6.84
N HIS A 40 -4.32 -24.72 8.12
CA HIS A 40 -5.53 -24.12 8.67
C HIS A 40 -5.49 -22.59 8.61
N ASP A 41 -4.37 -21.98 8.97
CA ASP A 41 -4.16 -20.53 8.93
C ASP A 41 -4.24 -20.00 7.49
N VAL A 42 -3.62 -20.68 6.53
CA VAL A 42 -3.69 -20.33 5.10
C VAL A 42 -5.13 -20.40 4.59
N ILE A 43 -5.87 -21.46 4.93
CA ILE A 43 -7.29 -21.59 4.54
C ILE A 43 -8.13 -20.47 5.18
N ARG A 44 -7.88 -20.10 6.44
CA ARG A 44 -8.58 -18.98 7.09
C ARG A 44 -8.30 -17.66 6.39
N VAL A 45 -7.05 -17.40 6.04
CA VAL A 45 -6.64 -16.21 5.28
C VAL A 45 -7.33 -16.16 3.91
N ALA A 46 -7.34 -17.28 3.18
CA ALA A 46 -7.94 -17.36 1.85
C ALA A 46 -9.48 -17.22 1.85
N LYS A 47 -10.14 -17.55 2.97
CA LYS A 47 -11.61 -17.42 3.11
C LYS A 47 -12.08 -15.99 3.39
N ILE A 48 -11.18 -15.06 3.73
CA ILE A 48 -11.57 -13.69 4.00
C ILE A 48 -11.57 -12.89 2.68
N PRO A 49 -12.75 -12.43 2.21
CA PRO A 49 -12.87 -11.80 0.90
C PRO A 49 -12.07 -10.49 0.82
N GLU A 50 -11.96 -9.74 1.92
CA GLU A 50 -11.11 -8.54 1.96
C GLU A 50 -9.64 -8.87 1.72
N ILE A 51 -9.15 -9.99 2.22
CA ILE A 51 -7.75 -10.36 2.01
C ILE A 51 -7.52 -10.69 0.54
N VAL A 52 -8.40 -11.49 -0.05
CA VAL A 52 -8.33 -11.84 -1.47
C VAL A 52 -8.40 -10.57 -2.33
N LEU A 53 -9.32 -9.67 -2.03
CA LEU A 53 -9.46 -8.39 -2.73
C LEU A 53 -8.24 -7.49 -2.54
N GLY A 54 -7.70 -7.42 -1.33
CA GLY A 54 -6.49 -6.66 -1.01
C GLY A 54 -5.30 -7.16 -1.82
N PHE A 55 -5.08 -8.48 -1.88
CA PHE A 55 -4.06 -9.09 -2.74
C PHE A 55 -4.31 -8.83 -4.22
N PHE A 56 -5.56 -8.85 -4.69
CA PHE A 56 -5.87 -8.51 -6.07
C PHE A 56 -5.45 -7.08 -6.42
N PHE A 57 -5.80 -6.09 -5.58
CA PHE A 57 -5.37 -4.70 -5.77
C PHE A 57 -3.85 -4.53 -5.70
N PHE A 58 -3.19 -5.22 -4.76
CA PHE A 58 -1.74 -5.21 -4.62
C PHE A 58 -1.04 -5.85 -5.82
N GLY A 59 -1.59 -6.95 -6.34
CA GLY A 59 -1.12 -7.61 -7.56
C GLY A 59 -1.28 -6.72 -8.79
N LEU A 60 -2.44 -6.07 -8.94
CA LEU A 60 -2.68 -5.11 -10.04
C LEU A 60 -1.72 -3.91 -9.95
N SER A 61 -1.55 -3.35 -8.76
CA SER A 61 -0.55 -2.32 -8.48
C SER A 61 0.86 -2.75 -8.91
N SER A 62 1.25 -3.99 -8.57
CA SER A 62 2.55 -4.56 -8.91
C SER A 62 2.73 -4.73 -10.42
N LEU A 63 1.70 -5.17 -11.14
CA LEU A 63 1.74 -5.28 -12.61
C LEU A 63 1.94 -3.91 -13.28
N LEU A 64 1.25 -2.88 -12.80
CA LEU A 64 1.46 -1.51 -13.29
C LEU A 64 2.85 -0.98 -12.91
N TRP A 65 3.35 -1.34 -11.73
CA TRP A 65 4.69 -0.97 -11.28
C TRP A 65 5.77 -1.57 -12.17
N ILE A 66 5.66 -2.86 -12.52
CA ILE A 66 6.57 -3.49 -13.49
C ILE A 66 6.58 -2.72 -14.80
N LYS A 67 5.40 -2.33 -15.32
CA LYS A 67 5.29 -1.50 -16.53
C LYS A 67 5.90 -0.09 -16.38
N VAL A 68 5.90 0.48 -15.18
CA VAL A 68 6.61 1.73 -14.89
C VAL A 68 8.12 1.51 -14.99
N LEU A 69 8.63 0.43 -14.38
CA LEU A 69 10.06 0.12 -14.35
C LEU A 69 10.65 -0.20 -15.72
N THR A 70 9.85 -0.65 -16.69
CA THR A 70 10.32 -0.79 -18.08
C THR A 70 10.53 0.54 -18.80
N LYS A 71 10.06 1.66 -18.24
CA LYS A 71 10.04 2.99 -18.89
C LYS A 71 10.74 4.09 -18.09
N ALA A 72 11.08 3.85 -16.83
CA ALA A 72 11.69 4.83 -15.95
C ALA A 72 12.75 4.15 -15.08
N GLU A 73 13.81 4.90 -14.78
CA GLU A 73 14.79 4.49 -13.80
C GLU A 73 14.13 4.30 -12.43
N LEU A 74 14.52 3.24 -11.73
CA LEU A 74 13.97 2.92 -10.42
C LEU A 74 14.19 4.07 -9.43
N SER A 75 15.37 4.71 -9.44
CA SER A 75 15.70 5.86 -8.58
C SER A 75 14.76 7.06 -8.79
N TYR A 76 14.27 7.26 -10.01
CA TYR A 76 13.29 8.29 -10.33
C TYR A 76 11.88 7.87 -9.90
N ALA A 77 11.46 6.64 -10.20
CA ALA A 77 10.10 6.20 -9.93
C ALA A 77 9.84 5.91 -8.43
N TYR A 78 10.79 5.28 -7.74
CA TYR A 78 10.62 4.75 -6.38
C TYR A 78 10.19 5.79 -5.33
N PRO A 79 10.66 7.06 -5.37
CA PRO A 79 10.11 8.10 -4.50
C PRO A 79 8.58 8.24 -4.56
N MET A 80 7.95 8.00 -5.72
CA MET A 80 6.49 8.04 -5.86
C MET A 80 5.78 7.04 -4.94
N VAL A 81 6.42 5.89 -4.63
CA VAL A 81 5.88 4.89 -3.69
C VAL A 81 5.63 5.46 -2.31
N SER A 82 6.45 6.44 -1.89
CA SER A 82 6.29 7.09 -0.59
C SER A 82 4.98 7.89 -0.46
N LEU A 83 4.38 8.31 -1.57
CA LEU A 83 3.03 8.90 -1.57
C LEU A 83 1.97 7.87 -1.15
N GLY A 84 2.25 6.57 -1.31
CA GLY A 84 1.42 5.49 -0.78
C GLY A 84 1.26 5.58 0.74
N TYR A 85 2.30 5.96 1.49
CA TYR A 85 2.20 6.17 2.93
C TYR A 85 1.22 7.29 3.28
N ILE A 86 1.21 8.37 2.48
CA ILE A 86 0.30 9.51 2.66
C ILE A 86 -1.14 9.05 2.44
N ILE A 87 -1.39 8.31 1.35
CA ILE A 87 -2.71 7.78 1.01
C ILE A 87 -3.20 6.82 2.10
N VAL A 88 -2.37 5.87 2.54
CA VAL A 88 -2.71 4.95 3.63
C VAL A 88 -3.02 5.71 4.91
N ALA A 89 -2.20 6.69 5.30
CA ALA A 89 -2.42 7.46 6.53
C ALA A 89 -3.75 8.23 6.50
N LEU A 90 -4.10 8.84 5.36
CA LEU A 90 -5.37 9.55 5.19
C LEU A 90 -6.55 8.58 5.26
N ILE A 91 -6.50 7.46 4.52
CA ILE A 91 -7.58 6.47 4.53
C ILE A 91 -7.72 5.85 5.93
N SER A 92 -6.62 5.54 6.61
CA SER A 92 -6.62 5.00 7.96
C SER A 92 -7.21 5.95 8.99
N TYR A 93 -7.00 7.26 8.85
CA TYR A 93 -7.66 8.26 9.68
C TYR A 93 -9.18 8.16 9.57
N PHE A 94 -9.72 8.09 8.34
CA PHE A 94 -11.17 8.04 8.12
C PHE A 94 -11.80 6.68 8.42
N LEU A 95 -11.13 5.57 8.07
CA LEU A 95 -11.71 4.22 8.19
C LEU A 95 -11.43 3.56 9.55
N PHE A 96 -10.27 3.81 10.14
CA PHE A 96 -9.86 3.15 11.39
C PHE A 96 -9.85 4.10 12.59
N ASN A 97 -10.24 5.37 12.40
CA ASN A 97 -10.18 6.42 13.43
C ASN A 97 -8.78 6.53 14.06
N GLU A 98 -7.73 6.26 13.27
CA GLU A 98 -6.36 6.40 13.73
C GLU A 98 -6.05 7.85 14.08
N ARG A 99 -5.32 8.10 15.17
CA ARG A 99 -4.94 9.46 15.55
C ARG A 99 -3.99 10.06 14.52
N PHE A 100 -4.34 11.27 14.08
CA PHE A 100 -3.51 12.11 13.22
C PHE A 100 -2.74 13.10 14.10
N THR A 101 -1.52 12.73 14.47
CA THR A 101 -0.67 13.57 15.33
C THR A 101 0.01 14.66 14.53
N PHE A 102 0.40 15.75 15.21
CA PHE A 102 1.16 16.82 14.59
C PHE A 102 2.47 16.33 13.96
N SER A 103 3.15 15.37 14.60
CA SER A 103 4.35 14.73 14.05
C SER A 103 4.08 13.97 12.75
N LYS A 104 2.93 13.27 12.62
CA LYS A 104 2.54 12.62 11.35
C LYS A 104 2.34 13.64 10.24
N ILE A 105 1.69 14.77 10.54
CA ILE A 105 1.48 15.86 9.57
C ILE A 105 2.81 16.39 9.04
N ILE A 106 3.74 16.72 9.95
CA ILE A 106 5.07 17.22 9.57
C ILE A 106 5.82 16.18 8.73
N GLY A 107 5.83 14.91 9.17
CA GLY A 107 6.48 13.84 8.42
C GLY A 107 5.90 13.66 7.01
N MET A 108 4.57 13.74 6.88
CA MET A 108 3.89 13.69 5.57
C MET A 108 4.28 14.86 4.67
N ALA A 109 4.36 16.08 5.22
CA ALA A 109 4.82 17.24 4.47
C ALA A 109 6.28 17.10 4.01
N MET A 110 7.15 16.54 4.84
CA MET A 110 8.55 16.25 4.48
C MET A 110 8.64 15.20 3.37
N VAL A 111 7.84 14.13 3.43
CA VAL A 111 7.78 13.11 2.37
C VAL A 111 7.36 13.74 1.04
N ILE A 112 6.26 14.51 1.04
CA ILE A 112 5.77 15.20 -0.18
C ILE A 112 6.86 16.11 -0.76
N THR A 113 7.52 16.89 0.09
CA THR A 113 8.61 17.79 -0.33
C THR A 113 9.78 17.01 -0.92
N GLY A 114 10.19 15.91 -0.29
CA GLY A 114 11.25 15.03 -0.78
C GLY A 114 10.91 14.44 -2.15
N VAL A 115 9.67 13.98 -2.36
CA VAL A 115 9.21 13.49 -3.66
C VAL A 115 9.31 14.58 -4.72
N ILE A 116 8.88 15.80 -4.43
CA ILE A 116 8.95 16.94 -5.37
C ILE A 116 10.40 17.24 -5.75
N VAL A 117 11.32 17.26 -4.78
CA VAL A 117 12.74 17.54 -5.02
C VAL A 117 13.39 16.46 -5.87
N LEU A 118 13.08 15.19 -5.62
CA LEU A 118 13.67 14.04 -6.33
C LEU A 118 13.09 13.81 -7.74
N ASN A 119 11.91 14.37 -8.03
CA ASN A 119 11.19 14.12 -9.30
C ASN A 119 11.08 15.34 -10.21
N LYS A 120 11.71 16.46 -9.83
CA LYS A 120 12.02 17.56 -10.76
C LYS A 120 13.02 17.09 -11.82
#